data_AF-A0A7J5MGG4-F1
#
_entry.id   AF-A0A7J5MGG4-F1
#
_cell.length_a   1.000
_cell.length_b   1.000
_cell.length_c   1.000
_cell.angle_alpha   90.00
_cell.angle_beta   90.00
_cell.angle_gamma   90.00
#
_symmetry.space_group_name_H-M   'P 1'
#
loop_
_entity.id
_entity.type
_entity.pdbx_description
1 polymer ?
#
loop_
_entity_poly.entity_id
_entity_poly.type
_entity_poly.pdbx_seq_one_letter_code
_entity_poly.pdbx_strand_id
1 'polypeptide(L)'
;MSGRNENRPKSTAEDRAKYKKAWAEMMVTIWREKIMRLHVVDTVLLHNDITENVTMGSSELTVIQHKFMEYGIYQDCGTGRGYEIDGQLYNDGHRGHNKGDLKFLNPDLRGKNYMHRQKSGKITSGEPRKPREWFSRAYFASIMVLKEQMAYMYGEEFCGLLAEKIEEANHKRSTSMRSHLWGHHKKK
;
A
#
# COMPACT_ATOMS: atom_id res chain seq x y z
N MET A 1 16.94 20.95 17.78
CA MET A 1 17.91 19.83 17.81
C MET A 1 17.48 18.82 16.75
N SER A 2 18.11 18.85 15.57
CA SER A 2 17.90 17.84 14.53
C SER A 2 19.07 16.88 14.61
N GLY A 3 18.83 15.69 15.18
CA GLY A 3 19.81 14.62 15.20
C GLY A 3 20.03 14.10 13.79
N ARG A 4 20.92 14.73 13.03
CA ARG A 4 21.50 14.11 11.84
C ARG A 4 22.35 12.95 12.33
N ASN A 5 21.81 11.75 12.17
CA ASN A 5 22.53 10.52 12.46
C ASN A 5 23.53 10.32 11.32
N GLU A 6 24.75 10.86 11.48
CA GLU A 6 25.81 10.84 10.46
C GLU A 6 26.35 9.42 10.16
N ASN A 7 25.86 8.40 10.89
CA ASN A 7 26.26 6.99 10.78
C ASN A 7 25.16 6.09 10.18
N ARG A 8 24.27 6.61 9.33
CA ARG A 8 23.36 5.73 8.58
C ARG A 8 24.13 5.10 7.41
N PRO A 9 24.21 3.76 7.31
CA PRO A 9 24.89 3.11 6.19
C PRO A 9 24.24 3.54 4.87
N LYS A 10 25.07 3.81 3.85
CA LYS A 10 24.61 4.17 2.49
C LYS A 10 23.60 3.13 2.04
N SER A 11 22.40 3.56 1.65
CA SER A 11 21.36 2.66 1.18
C SER A 11 21.81 1.94 -0.10
N THR A 12 22.10 0.65 0.00
CA THR A 12 22.42 -0.18 -1.17
C THR A 12 21.16 -0.56 -1.94
N ALA A 13 21.32 -1.07 -3.17
CA ALA A 13 20.20 -1.62 -3.96
C ALA A 13 19.49 -2.78 -3.23
N GLU A 14 20.24 -3.56 -2.46
CA GLU A 14 19.71 -4.65 -1.62
C GLU A 14 18.83 -4.11 -0.49
N ASP A 15 19.26 -3.05 0.20
CA ASP A 15 18.47 -2.41 1.26
C ASP A 15 17.14 -1.87 0.72
N ARG A 16 17.15 -1.28 -0.47
CA ARG A 16 15.92 -0.84 -1.16
C ARG A 16 15.01 -2.02 -1.49
N ALA A 17 15.56 -3.13 -1.99
CA ALA A 17 14.79 -4.34 -2.28
C ALA A 17 14.15 -4.92 -1.02
N LYS A 18 14.92 -5.02 0.07
CA LYS A 18 14.44 -5.47 1.37
C LYS A 18 13.35 -4.57 1.93
N TYR A 19 13.51 -3.25 1.83
CA TYR A 19 12.51 -2.29 2.28
C TYR A 19 11.19 -2.44 1.52
N LYS A 20 11.25 -2.55 0.18
CA LYS A 20 10.05 -2.76 -0.67
C LYS A 20 9.33 -4.06 -0.31
N LYS A 21 10.08 -5.14 -0.10
CA LYS A 21 9.52 -6.44 0.29
C LYS A 21 8.86 -6.37 1.67
N ALA A 22 9.55 -5.83 2.66
CA ALA A 22 9.04 -5.68 4.02
C ALA A 22 7.79 -4.77 4.07
N TRP A 23 7.79 -3.69 3.29
CA TRP A 23 6.63 -2.81 3.16
C TRP A 23 5.42 -3.55 2.55
N ALA A 24 5.63 -4.37 1.52
CA ALA A 24 4.55 -5.14 0.90
C ALA A 24 3.92 -6.14 1.89
N GLU A 25 4.75 -6.89 2.62
CA GLU A 25 4.36 -7.85 3.69
C GLU A 25 3.62 -7.16 4.85
N MET A 26 4.12 -6.00 5.28
CA MET A 26 3.50 -5.19 6.32
C MET A 26 2.08 -4.77 5.93
N MET A 27 1.86 -4.38 4.66
CA MET A 27 0.52 -3.97 4.22
C MET A 27 -0.50 -5.10 4.29
N VAL A 28 -0.12 -6.32 3.88
CA VAL A 28 -1.00 -7.49 3.99
C VAL A 28 -1.34 -7.78 5.44
N THR A 29 -0.37 -7.66 6.35
CA THR A 29 -0.60 -7.83 7.79
C THR A 29 -1.59 -6.82 8.34
N ILE A 30 -1.37 -5.52 8.07
CA ILE A 30 -2.28 -4.43 8.49
C ILE A 30 -3.71 -4.68 7.99
N TRP A 31 -3.84 -5.10 6.74
CA TRP A 31 -5.14 -5.37 6.14
C TRP A 31 -5.85 -6.56 6.76
N ARG A 32 -5.15 -7.67 7.01
CA ARG A 32 -5.71 -8.84 7.70
C ARG A 32 -6.24 -8.46 9.08
N GLU A 33 -5.44 -7.73 9.86
CA GLU A 33 -5.86 -7.24 11.18
C GLU A 33 -7.08 -6.31 11.10
N LYS A 34 -7.08 -5.38 10.15
CA LYS A 34 -8.21 -4.45 9.95
C LYS A 34 -9.48 -5.16 9.51
N ILE A 35 -9.39 -6.15 8.63
CA ILE A 35 -10.54 -6.96 8.19
C ILE A 35 -11.18 -7.66 9.39
N MET A 36 -10.36 -8.26 10.26
CA MET A 36 -10.86 -8.90 11.48
C MET A 36 -11.47 -7.88 12.43
N ARG A 37 -10.77 -6.77 12.70
CA ARG A 37 -11.24 -5.71 13.61
C ARG A 37 -12.55 -5.08 13.14
N LEU A 38 -12.66 -4.75 11.86
CA LEU A 38 -13.86 -4.16 11.25
C LEU A 38 -14.93 -5.21 10.92
N HIS A 39 -14.70 -6.49 11.26
CA HIS A 39 -15.62 -7.59 10.99
C HIS A 39 -16.04 -7.66 9.52
N VAL A 40 -15.09 -7.37 8.61
CA VAL A 40 -15.25 -7.47 7.15
C VAL A 40 -15.08 -8.92 6.72
N VAL A 41 -15.86 -9.80 7.35
CA VAL A 41 -15.73 -11.25 7.21
C VAL A 41 -17.11 -11.81 6.89
N ASP A 42 -17.19 -12.55 5.79
CA ASP A 42 -18.38 -13.32 5.41
C ASP A 42 -18.06 -14.82 5.47
N THR A 43 -17.17 -15.28 4.60
CA THR A 43 -16.70 -16.68 4.50
C THR A 43 -15.22 -16.82 4.84
N VAL A 44 -14.58 -15.77 5.35
CA VAL A 44 -13.12 -15.67 5.59
C VAL A 44 -12.26 -15.68 4.31
N LEU A 45 -12.86 -15.90 3.12
CA LEU A 45 -12.14 -15.91 1.85
C LEU A 45 -11.35 -14.61 1.59
N LEU A 46 -11.96 -13.44 1.83
CA LEU A 46 -11.26 -12.17 1.67
C LEU A 46 -10.01 -12.08 2.55
N HIS A 47 -10.05 -12.59 3.78
CA HIS A 47 -8.91 -12.57 4.70
C HIS A 47 -7.79 -13.52 4.24
N ASN A 48 -8.17 -14.68 3.71
CA ASN A 48 -7.22 -15.73 3.30
C ASN A 48 -6.58 -15.44 1.94
N ASP A 49 -7.33 -14.83 1.01
CA ASP A 49 -6.92 -14.61 -0.38
C ASP A 49 -6.18 -13.28 -0.60
N ILE A 50 -5.80 -12.58 0.47
CA ILE A 50 -4.92 -11.41 0.36
C ILE A 50 -3.52 -11.91 0.07
N THR A 51 -3.05 -11.64 -1.14
CA THR A 51 -1.73 -12.01 -1.62
C THR A 51 -0.99 -10.77 -2.11
N GLU A 52 0.31 -10.74 -1.83
CA GLU A 52 1.24 -9.78 -2.43
C GLU A 52 2.05 -10.47 -3.52
N ASN A 53 2.36 -9.73 -4.57
CA ASN A 53 3.33 -10.12 -5.57
C ASN A 53 4.25 -8.91 -5.80
N VAL A 54 5.48 -9.01 -5.31
CA VAL A 54 6.53 -8.04 -5.61
C VAL A 54 7.30 -8.56 -6.80
N THR A 55 6.99 -8.06 -7.99
CA THR A 55 7.74 -8.40 -9.20
C THR A 55 8.85 -7.37 -9.38
N MET A 56 10.08 -7.79 -9.15
CA MET A 56 11.26 -7.02 -9.54
C MET A 56 11.47 -7.24 -11.05
N GLY A 57 11.23 -6.21 -11.86
CA GLY A 57 11.57 -6.26 -13.28
C GLY A 57 13.07 -6.43 -13.49
N SER A 58 13.48 -6.91 -14.67
CA SER A 58 14.89 -6.96 -15.08
C SER A 58 15.51 -5.56 -15.26
N SER A 59 14.65 -4.55 -15.45
CA SER A 59 14.98 -3.14 -15.42
C SER A 59 14.52 -2.55 -14.09
N GLU A 60 15.17 -1.48 -13.63
CA GLU A 60 15.05 -0.81 -12.32
C GLU A 60 13.61 -0.49 -11.82
N LEU A 61 12.61 -0.66 -12.69
CA LEU A 61 11.19 -0.60 -12.37
C LEU A 61 10.76 -1.79 -11.50
N THR A 62 10.52 -1.50 -10.22
CA THR A 62 9.89 -2.46 -9.31
C THR A 62 8.37 -2.29 -9.34
N VAL A 63 7.64 -3.36 -9.62
CA VAL A 63 6.17 -3.35 -9.59
C VAL A 63 5.71 -4.10 -8.35
N ILE A 64 5.07 -3.38 -7.43
CA ILE A 64 4.42 -4.00 -6.27
C ILE A 64 2.94 -4.14 -6.58
N GLN A 65 2.43 -5.37 -6.54
CA GLN A 65 1.02 -5.67 -6.75
C GLN A 65 0.45 -6.35 -5.52
N HIS A 66 -0.66 -5.82 -5.02
CA HIS A 66 -1.48 -6.50 -4.03
C HIS A 66 -2.76 -7.00 -4.70
N LYS A 67 -3.10 -8.26 -4.47
CA LYS A 67 -4.31 -8.89 -5.00
C LYS A 67 -5.21 -9.31 -3.84
N PHE A 68 -6.48 -9.02 -3.97
CA PHE A 68 -7.52 -9.38 -3.03
C PHE A 68 -8.87 -9.49 -3.74
N MET A 69 -9.85 -10.10 -3.09
CA MET A 69 -11.19 -10.30 -3.65
C MET A 69 -11.92 -8.97 -3.89
N GLU A 70 -12.61 -8.85 -5.03
CA GLU A 70 -13.41 -7.65 -5.39
C GLU A 70 -14.41 -7.27 -4.29
N TYR A 71 -14.95 -8.26 -3.57
CA TYR A 71 -15.77 -8.07 -2.37
C TYR A 71 -15.18 -7.05 -1.38
N GLY A 72 -13.85 -7.01 -1.22
CA GLY A 72 -13.16 -6.07 -0.36
C GLY A 72 -13.36 -4.61 -0.77
N ILE A 73 -13.47 -4.31 -2.07
CA ILE A 73 -13.75 -2.95 -2.57
C ILE A 73 -15.14 -2.49 -2.13
N TYR A 74 -16.13 -3.36 -2.30
CA TYR A 74 -17.51 -3.07 -1.89
C TYR A 74 -17.62 -2.81 -0.38
N GLN A 75 -16.89 -3.56 0.44
CA GLN A 75 -16.88 -3.36 1.89
C GLN A 75 -16.18 -2.06 2.29
N ASP A 76 -15.06 -1.71 1.66
CA ASP A 76 -14.32 -0.48 1.93
C ASP A 76 -15.17 0.76 1.62
N CYS A 77 -15.81 0.78 0.44
CA CYS A 77 -16.69 1.87 0.02
C CYS A 77 -18.09 1.83 0.64
N GLY A 78 -18.46 0.74 1.33
CA GLY A 78 -19.81 0.56 1.88
C GLY A 78 -20.89 0.34 0.83
N THR A 79 -20.51 -0.13 -0.36
CA THR A 79 -21.37 -0.37 -1.52
C THR A 79 -21.63 -1.87 -1.73
N GLY A 80 -22.35 -2.24 -2.79
CA GLY A 80 -22.60 -3.64 -3.18
C GLY A 80 -24.05 -3.93 -3.55
N ARG A 81 -24.34 -5.16 -3.99
CA ARG A 81 -25.70 -5.57 -4.40
C ARG A 81 -26.69 -5.43 -3.25
N GLY A 82 -27.65 -4.52 -3.38
CA GLY A 82 -28.76 -4.31 -2.43
C GLY A 82 -29.80 -5.42 -2.46
N TYR A 83 -30.92 -5.19 -1.80
CA TYR A 83 -32.13 -6.01 -2.00
C TYR A 83 -32.86 -5.51 -3.27
N GLU A 84 -33.45 -6.43 -4.01
CA GLU A 84 -34.40 -6.12 -5.08
C GLU A 84 -35.79 -6.02 -4.46
N ILE A 85 -36.52 -4.94 -4.76
CA ILE A 85 -37.95 -4.86 -4.47
C ILE A 85 -38.66 -5.50 -5.67
N ASP A 86 -39.32 -6.63 -5.44
CA ASP A 86 -40.09 -7.28 -6.48
C ASP A 86 -41.25 -6.35 -6.91
N GLY A 87 -41.33 -6.04 -8.21
CA GLY A 87 -42.46 -5.31 -8.81
C GLY A 87 -42.43 -3.77 -8.80
N GLN A 88 -41.43 -3.08 -8.22
CA GLN A 88 -41.31 -1.62 -8.35
C GLN A 88 -40.22 -1.23 -9.35
N LEU A 89 -40.64 -0.91 -10.58
CA LEU A 89 -39.89 -0.03 -11.47
C LEU A 89 -39.74 1.33 -10.78
N TYR A 90 -38.52 1.76 -10.50
CA TYR A 90 -38.28 3.18 -10.26
C TYR A 90 -38.56 3.91 -11.59
N ASN A 91 -39.07 5.15 -11.52
CA ASN A 91 -39.44 5.96 -12.69
C ASN A 91 -38.27 6.23 -13.67
N ASP A 92 -37.04 5.79 -13.34
CA ASP A 92 -35.83 5.87 -14.15
C ASP A 92 -35.59 4.64 -15.04
N GLY A 93 -36.49 3.63 -15.01
CA GLY A 93 -36.40 2.44 -15.84
C GLY A 93 -35.29 1.45 -15.43
N HIS A 94 -34.62 1.68 -14.30
CA HIS A 94 -33.63 0.75 -13.77
C HIS A 94 -34.31 -0.27 -12.83
N ARG A 95 -34.06 -1.58 -13.07
CA ARG A 95 -34.39 -2.63 -12.10
C ARG A 95 -33.59 -2.32 -10.82
N GLY A 96 -34.31 -1.96 -9.76
CA GLY A 96 -33.75 -1.24 -8.62
C GLY A 96 -32.69 -2.02 -7.85
N HIS A 97 -31.42 -1.71 -8.09
CA HIS A 97 -30.34 -2.04 -7.17
C HIS A 97 -30.19 -0.88 -6.18
N ASN A 98 -30.82 -0.99 -5.01
CA ASN A 98 -30.70 0.06 -4.00
C ASN A 98 -29.32 0.02 -3.31
N LYS A 99 -28.80 1.18 -2.89
CA LYS A 99 -27.44 1.36 -2.33
C LYS A 99 -27.27 0.78 -0.91
N GLY A 100 -28.13 -0.15 -0.50
CA GLY A 100 -28.22 -0.65 0.88
C GLY A 100 -29.04 0.25 1.82
N ASP A 101 -29.70 1.28 1.31
CA ASP A 101 -30.70 2.07 2.01
C ASP A 101 -32.02 1.28 2.07
N LEU A 102 -32.27 0.64 3.21
CA LEU A 102 -33.49 -0.13 3.48
C LEU A 102 -34.70 0.81 3.68
N LYS A 103 -35.14 1.49 2.61
CA LYS A 103 -36.22 2.50 2.63
C LYS A 103 -37.58 1.92 2.99
N PHE A 104 -37.83 0.66 2.61
CA PHE A 104 -39.06 -0.06 2.99
C PHE A 104 -39.09 -0.42 4.48
N LEU A 105 -37.94 -0.38 5.16
CA LEU A 105 -37.83 -0.69 6.57
C LEU A 105 -37.87 0.62 7.37
N ASN A 106 -38.88 0.75 8.23
CA ASN A 106 -39.00 1.89 9.14
C ASN A 106 -37.68 2.05 9.92
N PRO A 107 -37.04 3.24 9.91
CA PRO A 107 -35.83 3.53 10.66
C PRO A 107 -35.85 3.05 12.12
N ASP A 108 -36.98 3.24 12.80
CA ASP A 108 -37.14 2.93 14.23
C ASP A 108 -37.21 1.41 14.50
N LEU A 109 -37.47 0.63 13.45
CA LEU A 109 -37.50 -0.83 13.49
C LEU A 109 -36.13 -1.43 13.10
N ARG A 110 -35.10 -0.64 12.84
CA ARG A 110 -33.75 -1.18 12.54
C ARG A 110 -33.03 -1.57 13.84
N GLY A 111 -32.17 -2.59 13.78
CA GLY A 111 -31.36 -3.03 14.92
C GLY A 111 -31.77 -4.40 15.48
N LYS A 112 -31.55 -4.62 16.78
CA LYS A 112 -31.68 -5.94 17.44
C LYS A 112 -33.05 -6.59 17.29
N ASN A 113 -34.11 -5.80 17.11
CA ASN A 113 -35.48 -6.27 17.04
C ASN A 113 -35.84 -6.98 15.72
N TYR A 114 -35.08 -6.74 14.64
CA TYR A 114 -35.28 -7.33 13.31
C TYR A 114 -33.99 -7.97 12.80
N MET A 115 -33.39 -8.81 13.65
CA MET A 115 -32.27 -9.66 13.29
C MET A 115 -32.75 -10.82 12.42
N HIS A 116 -32.66 -10.67 11.09
CA HIS A 116 -32.93 -11.77 10.18
C HIS A 116 -31.70 -12.64 10.03
N ARG A 117 -31.84 -13.94 10.33
CA ARG A 117 -30.79 -14.93 10.09
C ARG A 117 -30.93 -15.47 8.66
N GLN A 118 -29.96 -15.16 7.83
CA GLN A 118 -29.84 -15.71 6.49
C GLN A 118 -29.60 -17.23 6.55
N LYS A 119 -29.88 -17.94 5.46
CA LYS A 119 -29.55 -19.38 5.33
C LYS A 119 -28.06 -19.69 5.53
N SER A 120 -27.19 -18.70 5.28
CA SER A 120 -25.75 -18.75 5.55
C SER A 120 -25.40 -18.68 7.05
N GLY A 121 -26.37 -18.52 7.95
CA GLY A 121 -26.17 -18.33 9.39
C GLY A 121 -25.89 -16.88 9.80
N LYS A 122 -25.70 -15.97 8.82
CA LYS A 122 -25.43 -14.55 9.06
C LYS A 122 -26.66 -13.82 9.58
N ILE A 123 -26.48 -13.02 10.61
CA ILE A 123 -27.55 -12.19 11.18
C ILE A 123 -27.44 -10.78 10.62
N THR A 124 -28.46 -10.31 9.91
CA THR A 124 -28.55 -8.93 9.42
C THR A 124 -29.54 -8.15 10.28
N SER A 125 -29.09 -7.04 10.87
CA SER A 125 -29.87 -6.16 11.77
C SER A 125 -30.78 -5.16 11.04
N GLY A 126 -30.83 -5.20 9.71
CA GLY A 126 -31.56 -4.18 8.93
C GLY A 126 -30.94 -2.78 9.00
N GLU A 127 -29.72 -2.65 9.53
CA GLU A 127 -28.98 -1.38 9.47
C GLU A 127 -28.50 -1.10 8.04
N PRO A 128 -28.52 0.17 7.59
CA PRO A 128 -27.91 0.55 6.33
C PRO A 128 -26.43 0.20 6.31
N ARG A 129 -25.91 -0.13 5.12
CA ARG A 129 -24.48 -0.38 4.95
C ARG A 129 -23.69 0.89 5.29
N LYS A 130 -22.57 0.69 5.97
CA LYS A 130 -21.60 1.74 6.27
C LYS A 130 -20.26 1.35 5.65
N PRO A 131 -19.49 2.31 5.11
CA PRO A 131 -18.15 2.05 4.64
C PRO A 131 -17.30 1.50 5.78
N ARG A 132 -16.51 0.46 5.48
CA ARG A 132 -15.56 -0.16 6.41
C ARG A 132 -14.18 0.00 5.82
N GLU A 133 -13.59 1.18 5.99
CA GLU A 133 -12.30 1.59 5.42
C GLU A 133 -11.13 0.71 5.93
N TRP A 134 -11.02 -0.49 5.37
CA TRP A 134 -10.01 -1.47 5.76
C TRP A 134 -8.73 -1.29 4.94
N PHE A 135 -8.80 -0.82 3.68
CA PHE A 135 -7.62 -0.68 2.82
C PHE A 135 -7.36 0.74 2.32
N SER A 136 -8.34 1.46 1.78
CA SER A 136 -8.09 2.60 0.88
C SER A 136 -7.24 3.72 1.48
N ARG A 137 -7.71 4.31 2.59
CA ARG A 137 -7.07 5.46 3.24
C ARG A 137 -5.69 5.12 3.84
N ALA A 138 -5.58 3.96 4.47
CA ALA A 138 -4.32 3.50 5.05
C ALA A 138 -3.29 3.15 3.97
N TYR A 139 -3.74 2.52 2.89
CA TYR A 139 -2.88 2.20 1.75
C TYR A 139 -2.35 3.46 1.09
N PHE A 140 -3.22 4.45 0.81
CA PHE A 140 -2.78 5.72 0.23
C PHE A 140 -1.73 6.44 1.10
N ALA A 141 -1.97 6.54 2.41
CA ALA A 141 -1.01 7.13 3.34
C ALA A 141 0.32 6.35 3.34
N SER A 142 0.27 5.02 3.35
CA SER A 142 1.46 4.17 3.32
C SER A 142 2.28 4.31 2.03
N ILE A 143 1.63 4.57 0.89
CA ILE A 143 2.30 4.82 -0.39
C ILE A 143 3.06 6.15 -0.34
N MET A 144 2.49 7.19 0.28
CA MET A 144 3.18 8.47 0.43
C MET A 144 4.45 8.31 1.27
N VAL A 145 4.37 7.57 2.37
CA VAL A 145 5.53 7.23 3.21
C VAL A 145 6.57 6.42 2.43
N LEU A 146 6.14 5.41 1.67
CA LEU A 146 7.03 4.63 0.79
C LEU A 146 7.74 5.54 -0.21
N LYS A 147 7.01 6.45 -0.86
CA LYS A 147 7.56 7.39 -1.84
C LYS A 147 8.62 8.29 -1.21
N GLU A 148 8.34 8.89 -0.06
CA GLU A 148 9.30 9.75 0.65
C GLU A 148 10.55 8.98 1.06
N GLN A 149 10.38 7.78 1.63
CA GLN A 149 11.51 6.96 2.06
C GLN A 149 12.37 6.48 0.88
N MET A 150 11.75 6.08 -0.24
CA MET A 150 12.49 5.70 -1.44
C MET A 150 13.23 6.89 -2.04
N ALA A 151 12.60 8.07 -2.12
CA ALA A 151 13.25 9.29 -2.61
C ALA A 151 14.49 9.64 -1.77
N TYR A 152 14.41 9.48 -0.45
CA TYR A 152 15.53 9.66 0.45
C TYR A 152 16.67 8.64 0.17
N MET A 153 16.34 7.35 0.06
CA MET A 153 17.32 6.29 -0.21
C MET A 153 18.05 6.47 -1.55
N TYR A 154 17.32 6.84 -2.61
CA TYR A 154 17.92 7.16 -3.91
C TYR A 154 18.77 8.45 -3.88
N GLY A 155 18.33 9.47 -3.13
CA GLY A 155 19.08 10.70 -2.97
C GLY A 155 20.43 10.49 -2.29
N GLU A 156 20.47 9.70 -1.21
CA GLU A 156 21.72 9.35 -0.52
C GLU A 156 22.69 8.58 -1.41
N GLU A 157 22.20 7.60 -2.18
CA GLU A 157 23.01 6.83 -3.11
C GLU A 157 23.63 7.73 -4.18
N PHE A 158 22.84 8.62 -4.80
CA PHE A 158 23.32 9.51 -5.84
C PHE A 158 24.36 10.51 -5.33
N CYS A 159 24.12 11.14 -4.17
CA CYS A 159 25.09 12.01 -3.53
C CYS A 159 26.40 11.26 -3.19
N GLY A 160 26.29 10.02 -2.70
CA GLY A 160 27.44 9.17 -2.41
C GLY A 160 28.27 8.84 -3.65
N LEU A 161 27.62 8.50 -4.77
CA LEU A 161 28.27 8.21 -6.04
C LEU A 161 28.97 9.45 -6.62
N LEU A 162 28.34 10.62 -6.55
CA LEU A 162 28.94 11.87 -7.01
C LEU A 162 30.18 12.24 -6.19
N ALA A 163 30.10 12.16 -4.87
CA ALA A 163 31.22 12.46 -3.98
C ALA A 163 32.42 11.54 -4.28
N GLU A 164 32.18 10.23 -4.42
CA GLU A 164 33.21 9.25 -4.75
C GLU A 164 33.89 9.56 -6.10
N LYS A 165 33.10 9.94 -7.13
CA LYS A 165 33.65 10.30 -8.44
C LYS A 165 34.45 11.60 -8.42
N ILE A 166 34.04 12.57 -7.61
CA ILE A 166 34.78 13.82 -7.42
C ILE A 166 36.12 13.56 -6.70
N GLU A 167 36.10 12.75 -5.63
CA GLU A 167 37.31 12.36 -4.91
C GLU A 167 38.27 11.55 -5.80
N GLU A 168 37.76 10.60 -6.58
CA GLU A 168 38.53 9.83 -7.55
C GLU A 168 39.21 10.77 -8.58
N ALA A 169 38.47 11.74 -9.12
CA ALA A 169 39.00 12.72 -10.06
C ALA A 169 40.06 13.62 -9.42
N ASN A 170 39.85 14.06 -8.17
CA ASN A 170 40.82 14.87 -7.42
C ASN A 170 42.09 14.08 -7.12
N HIS A 171 41.96 12.80 -6.77
CA HIS A 171 43.09 11.91 -6.52
C HIS A 171 43.93 11.71 -7.80
N LYS A 172 43.28 11.46 -8.95
CA LYS A 172 43.95 11.37 -10.26
C LYS A 172 44.66 12.68 -10.64
N ARG A 173 44.02 13.83 -10.41
CA ARG A 173 44.65 15.15 -10.64
C ARG A 173 45.87 15.38 -9.75
N SER A 174 45.77 15.07 -8.46
CA SER A 174 46.87 15.24 -7.50
C SER A 174 48.07 14.35 -7.85
N THR A 175 47.84 13.08 -8.16
CA THR A 175 48.89 12.13 -8.56
C THR A 175 49.53 12.49 -9.91
N SER A 176 48.74 12.95 -10.89
CA SER A 176 49.23 13.45 -12.18
C SER A 176 50.04 14.75 -12.07
N MET A 177 49.60 15.71 -11.25
CA MET A 177 50.35 16.95 -11.03
C MET A 177 51.68 16.67 -10.30
N ARG A 178 51.66 15.74 -9.36
CA ARG A 178 52.84 15.35 -8.59
C ARG A 178 53.90 14.64 -9.44
N SER A 179 53.50 13.85 -10.45
CA SER A 179 54.45 13.27 -11.40
C SER A 179 55.03 14.29 -12.39
N HIS A 180 54.28 15.34 -12.71
CA HIS A 180 54.74 16.43 -13.58
C HIS A 180 55.67 17.43 -12.87
N LEU A 181 55.42 17.73 -11.59
CA LEU A 181 56.21 18.68 -10.80
C LEU A 181 57.57 18.14 -10.33
N TRP A 182 57.67 16.84 -10.05
CA TRP A 182 58.88 16.27 -9.42
C TRP A 182 59.83 15.54 -10.38
N GLY A 183 59.43 15.32 -11.64
CA GLY A 183 60.30 14.76 -12.68
C GLY A 183 60.77 13.31 -12.41
N HIS A 184 60.82 12.48 -13.45
CA HIS A 184 61.47 11.17 -13.33
C HIS A 184 62.99 11.35 -13.24
N HIS A 185 63.53 11.34 -12.03
CA HIS A 185 64.98 11.30 -11.82
C HIS A 185 65.51 9.91 -12.22
N LYS A 186 66.05 9.76 -13.44
CA LYS A 186 66.79 8.56 -13.82
C LYS A 186 68.08 8.50 -12.98
N LYS A 187 68.21 7.49 -12.10
CA LYS A 187 69.49 7.13 -11.52
C LYS A 187 70.36 6.52 -12.63
N LYS A 188 71.50 7.15 -12.90
CA LYS A 188 72.57 6.61 -13.73
C LYS A 188 73.20 5.39 -13.06
#